data_AF-I8TWK9-F1
#
_entry.id   AF-I8TWK9-F1
#
_cell.length_a   1.000
_cell.length_b   1.000
_cell.length_c   1.000
_cell.angle_alpha   90.00
_cell.angle_beta   90.00
_cell.angle_gamma   90.00
#
_symmetry.space_group_name_H-M   'P 1'
#
loop_
_entity.id
_entity.type
_entity.pdbx_description
1 polymer ?
#
loop_
_entity_poly.entity_id
_entity_poly.type
_entity_poly.pdbx_seq_one_letter_code
_entity_poly.pdbx_strand_id
1 'polypeptide(L)'
;MLQNGDATYSYPLSSWAYHQKLNQFRLIIQLGFELSIYSPEELPGMYWYLSHICSTHLGHIDRIRTFTVAAAKRNLTALAGKKRDAVERHAALQNTLRLLERLTTQIVAVDAFAISLHALYVLLARHEVLPTAAAAQAYSSERLRYELRMKPFIPITLPELVPFDEYRREAILEGDSDEAVLERATKAISEARKAWEATLANGAFIRDPQGQTNQTLAIEEDWKKDVKNTMRACIGASIVIETVKKALAARRASTNAVNLQVSIPEMGSKARWHDWWVVPQVSPTPSGSQT
;
A
#
# COMPACT_ATOMS: atom_id res chain seq x y z
N MET A 1 20.35 20.76 -6.94
CA MET A 1 19.63 21.77 -7.74
C MET A 1 18.81 20.99 -8.76
N LEU A 2 17.50 21.22 -8.82
CA LEU A 2 16.74 20.90 -10.03
C LEU A 2 17.11 21.94 -11.10
N GLN A 3 16.93 21.61 -12.37
CA GLN A 3 17.37 22.38 -13.54
C GLN A 3 16.87 23.85 -13.63
N ASN A 4 15.97 24.29 -12.73
CA ASN A 4 15.24 25.55 -12.90
C ASN A 4 15.61 26.67 -11.90
N GLY A 5 16.71 26.58 -11.15
CA GLY A 5 17.24 27.74 -10.40
C GLY A 5 16.40 28.28 -9.22
N ASP A 6 15.20 27.75 -8.97
CA ASP A 6 14.37 28.18 -7.84
C ASP A 6 14.96 27.76 -6.49
N ALA A 7 15.05 28.71 -5.56
CA ALA A 7 15.43 28.45 -4.18
C ALA A 7 14.41 27.51 -3.54
N THR A 8 14.76 26.24 -3.38
CA THR A 8 13.87 25.26 -2.75
C THR A 8 13.98 25.38 -1.22
N TYR A 9 12.92 25.85 -0.57
CA TYR A 9 12.82 25.89 0.88
C TYR A 9 12.25 24.59 1.46
N SER A 10 12.65 24.25 2.69
CA SER A 10 12.25 23.01 3.38
C SER A 10 10.84 23.04 3.96
N TYR A 11 10.29 24.23 4.23
CA TYR A 11 8.97 24.46 4.85
C TYR A 11 8.59 23.41 5.92
N PRO A 12 9.32 23.33 7.05
CA PRO A 12 9.24 22.18 7.95
C PRO A 12 7.82 21.90 8.49
N LEU A 13 7.09 22.95 8.89
CA LEU A 13 5.73 22.81 9.42
C LEU A 13 4.75 22.33 8.35
N SER A 14 4.78 22.93 7.16
CA SER A 14 3.94 22.51 6.02
C SER A 14 4.28 21.10 5.57
N SER A 15 5.57 20.73 5.56
CA SER A 15 6.04 19.38 5.25
C SER A 15 5.54 18.37 6.28
N TRP A 16 5.58 18.70 7.58
CA TRP A 16 5.03 17.84 8.62
C TRP A 16 3.51 17.70 8.50
N ALA A 17 2.79 18.80 8.28
CA ALA A 17 1.33 18.77 8.10
C ALA A 17 0.94 17.94 6.87
N TYR A 18 1.70 18.04 5.78
CA TYR A 18 1.47 17.23 4.58
C TYR A 18 1.74 15.74 4.82
N HIS A 19 2.80 15.40 5.57
CA HIS A 19 3.07 14.03 6.01
C HIS A 19 1.91 13.45 6.83
N GLN A 20 1.36 14.23 7.78
CA GLN A 20 0.19 13.79 8.56
C GLN A 20 -1.05 13.62 7.69
N LYS A 21 -1.31 14.54 6.76
CA LYS A 21 -2.42 14.39 5.81
C LYS A 21 -2.32 13.10 5.00
N LEU A 22 -1.13 12.77 4.48
CA LEU A 22 -0.92 11.53 3.73
C LEU A 22 -1.04 10.27 4.60
N ASN A 23 -0.69 10.34 5.90
CA ASN A 23 -1.01 9.25 6.85
C ASN A 23 -2.52 9.05 6.97
N GLN A 24 -3.28 10.14 7.12
CA GLN A 24 -4.74 10.07 7.22
C GLN A 24 -5.39 9.54 5.94
N PHE A 25 -4.92 9.94 4.75
CA PHE A 25 -5.41 9.38 3.49
C PHE A 25 -5.28 7.85 3.45
N ARG A 26 -4.10 7.32 3.76
CA ARG A 26 -3.89 5.87 3.77
C ARG A 26 -4.77 5.19 4.80
N LEU A 27 -4.86 5.75 6.01
CA LEU A 27 -5.68 5.19 7.07
C LEU A 27 -7.16 5.14 6.67
N ILE A 28 -7.70 6.22 6.10
CA ILE A 28 -9.10 6.26 5.65
C ILE A 28 -9.36 5.20 4.57
N ILE A 29 -8.43 5.02 3.63
CA ILE A 29 -8.53 3.96 2.62
C ILE A 29 -8.47 2.57 3.28
N GLN A 30 -7.54 2.36 4.21
CA GLN A 30 -7.39 1.09 4.93
C GLN A 30 -8.63 0.73 5.76
N LEU A 31 -9.21 1.71 6.45
CA LEU A 31 -10.44 1.57 7.22
C LEU A 31 -11.63 1.19 6.33
N GLY A 32 -11.66 1.59 5.06
CA GLY A 32 -12.72 1.15 4.15
C GLY A 32 -12.70 -0.37 3.89
N PHE A 33 -11.53 -1.02 3.91
CA PHE A 33 -11.44 -2.47 3.87
C PHE A 33 -11.90 -3.10 5.20
N GLU A 34 -11.43 -2.55 6.33
CA GLU A 34 -11.78 -3.03 7.69
C GLU A 34 -13.29 -2.92 7.98
N LEU A 35 -13.96 -1.91 7.44
CA LEU A 35 -15.39 -1.72 7.62
C LEU A 35 -16.23 -2.40 6.54
N SER A 36 -15.60 -3.18 5.64
CA SER A 36 -16.26 -3.82 4.49
C SER A 36 -17.09 -2.84 3.66
N ILE A 37 -16.60 -1.61 3.52
CA ILE A 37 -17.30 -0.53 2.79
C ILE A 37 -17.12 -0.70 1.27
N TYR A 38 -16.01 -1.30 0.84
CA TYR A 38 -15.72 -1.54 -0.57
C TYR A 38 -16.39 -2.82 -1.07
N SER A 39 -17.15 -2.71 -2.16
CA SER A 39 -17.68 -3.89 -2.84
C SER A 39 -16.57 -4.65 -3.56
N PRO A 40 -16.77 -5.93 -3.91
CA PRO A 40 -15.77 -6.75 -4.60
C PRO A 40 -15.20 -6.10 -5.86
N GLU A 41 -16.02 -5.42 -6.66
CA GLU A 41 -15.57 -4.74 -7.88
C GLU A 41 -14.76 -3.46 -7.61
N GLU A 42 -14.84 -2.88 -6.41
CA GLU A 42 -14.07 -1.69 -6.02
C GLU A 42 -12.68 -2.04 -5.48
N LEU A 43 -12.47 -3.27 -4.98
CA LEU A 43 -11.22 -3.71 -4.35
C LEU A 43 -9.97 -3.46 -5.20
N PRO A 44 -9.91 -3.84 -6.50
CA PRO A 44 -8.70 -3.59 -7.30
C PRO A 44 -8.37 -2.10 -7.38
N GLY A 45 -9.39 -1.24 -7.56
CA GLY A 45 -9.18 0.19 -7.66
C GLY A 45 -8.84 0.87 -6.33
N MET A 46 -9.37 0.38 -5.21
CA MET A 46 -9.02 0.92 -3.89
C MET A 46 -7.61 0.52 -3.45
N TYR A 47 -7.15 -0.69 -3.78
CA TYR A 47 -5.74 -1.06 -3.58
C TYR A 47 -4.80 -0.27 -4.48
N TRP A 48 -5.19 -0.01 -5.74
CA TRP A 48 -4.45 0.90 -6.61
C TRP A 48 -4.32 2.29 -5.97
N TYR A 49 -5.44 2.85 -5.49
CA TYR A 49 -5.44 4.19 -4.90
C TYR A 49 -4.58 4.26 -3.63
N LEU A 50 -4.59 3.20 -2.80
CA LEU A 50 -3.69 3.08 -1.65
C LEU A 50 -2.22 3.15 -2.08
N SER A 51 -1.84 2.41 -3.12
CA SER A 51 -0.48 2.44 -3.70
C SER A 51 -0.13 3.82 -4.28
N HIS A 52 -1.05 4.48 -4.98
CA HIS A 52 -0.87 5.83 -5.49
C HIS A 52 -0.55 6.84 -4.36
N ILE A 53 -1.29 6.77 -3.25
CA ILE A 53 -1.01 7.60 -2.07
C ILE A 53 0.31 7.22 -1.40
N CYS A 54 0.66 5.93 -1.34
CA CYS A 54 1.97 5.49 -0.84
C CYS A 54 3.12 6.08 -1.67
N SER A 55 3.03 6.02 -3.00
CA SER A 55 4.01 6.60 -3.92
C SER A 55 4.18 8.11 -3.71
N THR A 56 3.05 8.84 -3.60
CA THR A 56 3.06 10.28 -3.27
C THR A 56 3.75 10.54 -1.94
N HIS A 57 3.50 9.70 -0.94
CA HIS A 57 4.10 9.82 0.38
C HIS A 57 5.60 9.50 0.37
N LEU A 58 6.04 8.46 -0.36
CA LEU A 58 7.46 8.15 -0.52
C LEU A 58 8.22 9.33 -1.14
N GLY A 59 7.66 9.95 -2.18
CA GLY A 59 8.23 11.17 -2.78
C GLY A 59 8.36 12.32 -1.78
N HIS A 60 7.36 12.50 -0.92
CA HIS A 60 7.42 13.52 0.14
C HIS A 60 8.46 13.21 1.23
N ILE A 61 8.55 11.96 1.68
CA ILE A 61 9.58 11.53 2.64
C ILE A 61 10.98 11.73 2.04
N ASP A 62 11.18 11.44 0.76
CA ASP A 62 12.46 11.62 0.09
C ASP A 62 12.86 13.10 -0.03
N ARG A 63 11.89 13.98 -0.28
CA ARG A 63 12.11 15.43 -0.19
C ARG A 63 12.58 15.84 1.20
N ILE A 64 11.90 15.38 2.27
CA ILE A 64 12.29 15.67 3.66
C ILE A 64 13.70 15.14 3.94
N ARG A 65 14.01 13.91 3.50
CA ARG A 65 15.34 13.31 3.61
C ARG A 65 16.41 14.17 2.95
N THR A 66 16.17 14.64 1.73
CA THR A 66 17.11 15.49 0.98
C THR A 66 17.49 16.75 1.77
N PHE A 67 16.50 17.45 2.34
CA PHE A 67 16.77 18.61 3.20
C PHE A 67 17.48 18.25 4.49
N THR A 68 17.13 17.12 5.10
CA THR A 68 17.73 16.65 6.36
C THR A 68 19.20 16.28 6.17
N VAL A 69 19.54 15.59 5.08
CA VAL A 69 20.93 15.27 4.71
C VAL A 69 21.73 16.53 4.41
N ALA A 70 21.15 17.49 3.68
CA ALA A 70 21.81 18.77 3.41
C ALA A 70 22.10 19.54 4.70
N ALA A 71 21.15 19.57 5.64
CA ALA A 71 21.32 20.18 6.95
C ALA A 71 22.40 19.45 7.78
N ALA A 72 22.41 18.12 7.77
CA ALA A 72 23.42 17.31 8.46
C ALA A 72 24.84 17.60 7.92
N LYS A 73 25.00 17.68 6.59
CA LYS A 73 26.29 18.03 5.96
C LYS A 73 26.77 19.41 6.36
N ARG A 74 25.89 20.42 6.37
CA ARG A 74 26.24 21.79 6.83
C ARG A 74 26.63 21.82 8.31
N ASN A 75 25.96 21.02 9.13
CA ASN A 75 26.23 20.96 10.57
C ASN A 75 27.60 20.31 10.88
N LEU A 76 28.13 19.43 10.02
CA LEU A 76 29.47 18.84 10.19
C LEU A 76 30.57 19.91 10.26
N THR A 77 30.49 20.95 9.44
CA THR A 77 31.44 22.07 9.46
C THR A 77 31.40 22.84 10.78
N ALA A 78 30.20 23.00 11.38
CA ALA A 78 30.04 23.63 12.68
C ALA A 78 30.50 22.72 13.85
N LEU A 79 30.41 21.41 13.67
CA LEU A 79 30.85 20.40 14.64
C LEU A 79 32.37 20.44 14.87
N ALA A 80 33.15 20.76 13.83
CA ALA A 80 34.59 20.91 13.93
C ALA A 80 35.01 22.01 14.94
N GLY A 81 34.14 23.00 15.16
CA GLY A 81 34.31 24.03 16.19
C GLY A 81 33.89 23.62 17.60
N LYS A 82 33.52 22.34 17.84
CA LYS A 82 33.13 21.74 19.14
C LYS A 82 32.07 22.53 19.93
N LYS A 83 31.16 23.23 19.25
CA LYS A 83 30.04 23.90 19.92
C LYS A 83 29.04 22.85 20.42
N ARG A 84 28.68 22.88 21.71
CA ARG A 84 27.72 21.94 22.33
C ARG A 84 26.42 21.84 21.52
N ASP A 85 25.87 22.97 21.09
CA ASP A 85 24.66 23.03 20.25
C ASP A 85 24.80 22.27 18.93
N ALA A 86 26.00 22.23 18.32
CA ALA A 86 26.22 21.53 17.06
C ALA A 86 26.16 20.01 17.26
N VAL A 87 26.63 19.51 18.41
CA VAL A 87 26.55 18.08 18.79
C VAL A 87 25.10 17.66 18.99
N GLU A 88 24.33 18.43 19.75
CA GLU A 88 22.90 18.17 20.00
C GLU A 88 22.10 18.17 18.68
N ARG A 89 22.33 19.16 17.80
CA ARG A 89 21.71 19.21 16.47
C ARG A 89 22.10 18.02 15.59
N HIS A 90 23.35 17.57 15.65
CA HIS A 90 23.78 16.42 14.86
C HIS A 90 23.06 15.14 15.31
N ALA A 91 22.95 14.91 16.61
CA ALA A 91 22.22 13.77 17.16
C ALA A 91 20.74 13.80 16.74
N ALA A 92 20.09 14.97 16.79
CA ALA A 92 18.70 15.14 16.36
C ALA A 92 18.50 14.84 14.85
N LEU A 93 19.44 15.28 14.00
CA LEU A 93 19.41 15.01 12.56
C LEU A 93 19.61 13.52 12.25
N GLN A 94 20.53 12.85 12.94
CA GLN A 94 20.71 11.40 12.82
C GLN A 94 19.47 10.62 13.25
N ASN A 95 18.84 11.03 14.36
CA ASN A 95 17.59 10.43 14.80
C ASN A 95 16.47 10.62 13.76
N THR A 96 16.38 11.81 13.18
CA THR A 96 15.42 12.11 12.10
C THR A 96 15.66 11.22 10.88
N LEU A 97 16.91 11.00 10.47
CA LEU A 97 17.22 10.12 9.34
C LEU A 97 16.79 8.67 9.59
N ARG A 98 17.03 8.15 10.80
CA ARG A 98 16.55 6.80 11.20
C ARG A 98 15.03 6.72 11.19
N LEU A 99 14.33 7.76 11.65
CA LEU A 99 12.88 7.83 11.58
C LEU A 99 12.40 7.80 10.12
N LEU A 100 12.99 8.60 9.24
CA LEU A 100 12.62 8.66 7.82
C LEU A 100 12.86 7.32 7.11
N GLU A 101 13.95 6.61 7.45
CA GLU A 101 14.23 5.27 6.96
C GLU A 101 13.15 4.28 7.42
N ARG A 102 12.81 4.27 8.72
CA ARG A 102 11.75 3.41 9.26
C ARG A 102 10.39 3.68 8.59
N LEU A 103 10.02 4.96 8.45
CA LEU A 103 8.80 5.37 7.74
C LEU A 103 8.82 4.90 6.29
N THR A 104 9.96 5.02 5.60
CA THR A 104 10.09 4.55 4.21
C THR A 104 9.86 3.05 4.12
N THR A 105 10.52 2.26 4.96
CA THR A 105 10.36 0.80 4.97
C THR A 105 8.90 0.39 5.20
N GLN A 106 8.22 1.03 6.16
CA GLN A 106 6.82 0.74 6.43
C GLN A 106 5.91 1.12 5.25
N ILE A 107 6.13 2.28 4.64
CA ILE A 107 5.31 2.73 3.51
C ILE A 107 5.54 1.84 2.28
N VAL A 108 6.79 1.44 2.00
CA VAL A 108 7.12 0.46 0.95
C VAL A 108 6.42 -0.88 1.21
N ALA A 109 6.36 -1.34 2.46
CA ALA A 109 5.69 -2.59 2.81
C ALA A 109 4.18 -2.54 2.53
N VAL A 110 3.53 -1.40 2.84
CA VAL A 110 2.11 -1.16 2.51
C VAL A 110 1.91 -1.05 1.00
N ASP A 111 2.77 -0.29 0.31
CA ASP A 111 2.70 -0.06 -1.13
C ASP A 111 2.82 -1.35 -1.92
N ALA A 112 3.88 -2.14 -1.68
CA ALA A 112 4.13 -3.39 -2.37
C ALA A 112 2.98 -4.39 -2.16
N PHE A 113 2.38 -4.44 -0.96
CA PHE A 113 1.25 -5.33 -0.73
C PHE A 113 -0.02 -4.84 -1.42
N ALA A 114 -0.26 -3.52 -1.43
CA ALA A 114 -1.36 -2.91 -2.18
C ALA A 114 -1.21 -3.19 -3.69
N ILE A 115 -0.02 -3.04 -4.27
CA ILE A 115 0.24 -3.37 -5.68
C ILE A 115 -0.06 -4.84 -5.97
N SER A 116 0.37 -5.75 -5.09
CA SER A 116 0.10 -7.18 -5.25
C SER A 116 -1.40 -7.49 -5.24
N LEU A 117 -2.16 -6.94 -4.29
CA LEU A 117 -3.59 -7.21 -4.19
C LEU A 117 -4.36 -6.53 -5.31
N HIS A 118 -3.98 -5.31 -5.71
CA HIS A 118 -4.51 -4.65 -6.88
C HIS A 118 -4.38 -5.55 -8.13
N ALA A 119 -3.17 -6.00 -8.46
CA ALA A 119 -2.93 -6.86 -9.63
C ALA A 119 -3.69 -8.20 -9.53
N LEU A 120 -3.74 -8.81 -8.33
CA LEU A 120 -4.52 -10.03 -8.11
C LEU A 120 -6.02 -9.80 -8.37
N TYR A 121 -6.61 -8.76 -7.80
CA TYR A 121 -8.03 -8.47 -8.00
C TYR A 121 -8.35 -8.06 -9.43
N VAL A 122 -7.43 -7.40 -10.15
CA VAL A 122 -7.59 -7.13 -11.59
C VAL A 122 -7.70 -8.44 -12.38
N LEU A 123 -6.84 -9.43 -12.12
CA LEU A 123 -6.94 -10.74 -12.78
C LEU A 123 -8.28 -11.42 -12.48
N LEU A 124 -8.70 -11.42 -11.21
CA LEU A 124 -9.97 -12.03 -10.82
C LEU A 124 -11.18 -11.31 -11.48
N ALA A 125 -11.12 -9.99 -11.61
CA ALA A 125 -12.15 -9.20 -12.28
C ALA A 125 -12.20 -9.49 -13.79
N ARG A 126 -11.04 -9.54 -14.47
CA ARG A 126 -10.94 -9.83 -15.91
C ARG A 126 -11.50 -11.19 -16.32
N HIS A 127 -11.46 -12.16 -15.41
CA HIS A 127 -12.01 -13.50 -15.63
C HIS A 127 -13.44 -13.67 -15.09
N GLU A 128 -14.09 -12.59 -14.67
CA GLU A 128 -15.49 -12.59 -14.24
C GLU A 128 -15.79 -13.56 -13.08
N VAL A 129 -14.78 -13.83 -12.24
CA VAL A 129 -14.91 -14.73 -11.07
C VAL A 129 -15.22 -13.98 -9.78
N LEU A 130 -15.31 -12.64 -9.82
CA LEU A 130 -15.76 -11.81 -8.70
C LEU A 130 -17.26 -11.52 -8.80
N PRO A 131 -17.97 -11.42 -7.67
CA PRO A 131 -19.32 -10.87 -7.66
C PRO A 131 -19.31 -9.44 -8.21
N THR A 132 -20.28 -9.10 -9.04
CA THR A 132 -20.43 -7.74 -9.60
C THR A 132 -21.87 -7.25 -9.41
N ALA A 133 -22.03 -6.01 -8.94
CA ALA A 133 -23.32 -5.33 -8.96
C ALA A 133 -23.59 -4.63 -10.31
N ALA A 134 -22.60 -4.60 -11.21
CA ALA A 134 -22.77 -4.05 -12.54
C ALA A 134 -23.58 -5.01 -13.42
N ALA A 135 -24.77 -4.60 -13.81
CA ALA A 135 -25.59 -5.26 -14.81
C ALA A 135 -26.06 -4.22 -15.84
N ALA A 136 -26.42 -4.67 -17.06
CA ALA A 136 -26.92 -3.77 -18.10
C ALA A 136 -28.18 -2.99 -17.67
N GLN A 137 -28.92 -3.52 -16.70
CA GLN A 137 -30.13 -2.93 -16.14
C GLN A 137 -29.89 -2.17 -14.81
N ALA A 138 -28.64 -2.09 -14.34
CA ALA A 138 -28.32 -1.38 -13.10
C ALA A 138 -28.42 0.15 -13.29
N TYR A 139 -29.02 0.85 -12.33
CA TYR A 139 -29.09 2.33 -12.30
C TYR A 139 -27.75 3.00 -11.91
N SER A 140 -26.61 2.33 -12.14
CA SER A 140 -25.30 2.72 -11.64
C SER A 140 -24.23 2.54 -12.72
N SER A 141 -23.37 3.54 -12.89
CA SER A 141 -22.19 3.47 -13.76
C SER A 141 -20.90 3.43 -12.92
N GLU A 142 -19.81 2.93 -13.50
CA GLU A 142 -18.49 2.93 -12.84
C GLU A 142 -18.07 4.34 -12.42
N ARG A 143 -18.33 5.35 -13.26
CA ARG A 143 -18.04 6.76 -12.95
C ARG A 143 -18.82 7.23 -11.73
N LEU A 144 -20.12 6.95 -11.63
CA LEU A 144 -20.92 7.34 -10.48
C LEU A 144 -20.48 6.64 -9.19
N ARG A 145 -20.11 5.35 -9.29
CA ARG A 145 -19.55 4.61 -8.14
C ARG A 145 -18.24 5.22 -7.67
N TYR A 146 -17.35 5.53 -8.61
CA TYR A 146 -16.09 6.19 -8.32
C TYR A 146 -16.29 7.56 -7.66
N GLU A 147 -17.16 8.40 -8.22
CA GLU A 147 -17.46 9.73 -7.66
C GLU A 147 -18.02 9.63 -6.24
N LEU A 148 -18.95 8.70 -6.00
CA LEU A 148 -19.50 8.47 -4.67
C LEU A 148 -18.42 7.98 -3.69
N ARG A 149 -17.59 7.03 -4.11
CA ARG A 149 -16.48 6.47 -3.33
C ARG A 149 -15.46 7.53 -2.94
N MET A 150 -15.14 8.42 -3.89
CA MET A 150 -14.09 9.43 -3.75
C MET A 150 -14.61 10.78 -3.24
N LYS A 151 -15.92 10.92 -3.05
CA LYS A 151 -16.57 12.14 -2.54
C LYS A 151 -15.89 12.75 -1.31
N PRO A 152 -15.44 11.98 -0.30
CA PRO A 152 -14.75 12.55 0.86
C PRO A 152 -13.45 13.30 0.52
N PHE A 153 -12.82 12.99 -0.61
CA PHE A 153 -11.52 13.54 -1.01
C PHE A 153 -11.61 14.70 -2.00
N ILE A 154 -12.79 14.96 -2.60
CA ILE A 154 -13.01 16.04 -3.58
C ILE A 154 -12.52 17.42 -3.08
N PRO A 155 -12.76 17.84 -1.81
CA PRO A 155 -12.31 19.15 -1.35
C PRO A 155 -10.79 19.28 -1.17
N ILE A 156 -10.04 18.17 -1.29
CA ILE A 156 -8.61 18.14 -1.00
C ILE A 156 -7.82 18.42 -2.28
N THR A 157 -7.03 19.49 -2.24
CA THR A 157 -6.26 19.98 -3.40
C THR A 157 -4.85 19.41 -3.50
N LEU A 158 -4.37 18.70 -2.46
CA LEU A 158 -3.02 18.12 -2.45
C LEU A 158 -3.00 16.85 -1.56
N PRO A 159 -2.69 15.65 -2.07
CA PRO A 159 -2.73 15.34 -3.49
C PRO A 159 -4.13 15.61 -4.05
N GLU A 160 -4.18 16.05 -5.30
CA GLU A 160 -5.44 16.19 -6.02
C GLU A 160 -6.06 14.81 -6.26
N LEU A 161 -7.39 14.75 -6.30
CA LEU A 161 -8.10 13.53 -6.66
C LEU A 161 -7.78 13.16 -8.12
N VAL A 162 -7.39 11.90 -8.35
CA VAL A 162 -7.11 11.40 -9.70
C VAL A 162 -8.41 11.44 -10.52
N PRO A 163 -8.44 12.05 -11.72
CA PRO A 163 -9.64 12.05 -12.56
C PRO A 163 -10.10 10.63 -12.91
N PHE A 164 -11.41 10.41 -13.02
CA PHE A 164 -11.99 9.07 -13.26
C PHE A 164 -11.36 8.34 -14.45
N ASP A 165 -11.11 9.02 -15.56
CA ASP A 165 -10.58 8.36 -16.76
C ASP A 165 -9.13 7.89 -16.55
N GLU A 166 -8.31 8.64 -15.80
CA GLU A 166 -6.97 8.19 -15.42
C GLU A 166 -7.04 7.04 -14.43
N TYR A 167 -7.86 7.20 -13.37
CA TYR A 167 -8.12 6.15 -12.40
C TYR A 167 -8.55 4.85 -13.06
N ARG A 168 -9.52 4.89 -13.99
CA ARG A 168 -10.07 3.68 -14.62
C ARG A 168 -8.99 2.91 -15.35
N ARG A 169 -8.20 3.58 -16.19
CA ARG A 169 -7.13 2.95 -16.97
C ARG A 169 -6.12 2.25 -16.06
N GLU A 170 -5.70 2.93 -15.01
CA GLU A 170 -4.71 2.43 -14.08
C GLU A 170 -5.29 1.31 -13.17
N ALA A 171 -6.52 1.48 -12.68
CA ALA A 171 -7.20 0.54 -11.80
C ALA A 171 -7.55 -0.80 -12.48
N ILE A 172 -7.68 -0.83 -13.81
CA ILE A 172 -7.91 -2.07 -14.57
C ILE A 172 -6.64 -2.58 -15.29
N LEU A 173 -5.53 -1.86 -15.15
CA LEU A 173 -4.28 -2.09 -15.87
C LEU A 173 -4.51 -2.18 -17.39
N GLU A 174 -5.23 -1.19 -17.93
CA GLU A 174 -5.63 -1.16 -19.34
C GLU A 174 -4.42 -1.29 -20.26
N GLY A 175 -4.45 -2.27 -21.16
CA GLY A 175 -3.36 -2.57 -22.10
C GLY A 175 -2.35 -3.63 -21.64
N ASP A 176 -2.31 -3.97 -20.35
CA ASP A 176 -1.42 -5.03 -19.85
C ASP A 176 -2.03 -6.42 -20.08
N SER A 177 -1.21 -7.40 -20.49
CA SER A 177 -1.63 -8.81 -20.62
C SER A 177 -1.75 -9.48 -19.24
N ASP A 178 -2.51 -10.58 -19.15
CA ASP A 178 -2.66 -11.32 -17.89
C ASP A 178 -1.30 -11.83 -17.36
N GLU A 179 -0.37 -12.18 -18.24
CA GLU A 179 0.99 -12.58 -17.87
C GLU A 179 1.76 -11.44 -17.22
N ALA A 180 1.65 -10.22 -17.76
CA ALA A 180 2.30 -9.03 -17.20
C ALA A 180 1.70 -8.64 -15.84
N VAL A 181 0.37 -8.68 -15.72
CA VAL A 181 -0.33 -8.42 -14.45
C VAL A 181 0.02 -9.47 -13.39
N LEU A 182 0.12 -10.75 -13.79
CA LEU A 182 0.53 -11.82 -12.89
C LEU A 182 1.99 -11.65 -12.42
N GLU A 183 2.90 -11.33 -13.32
CA GLU A 183 4.29 -11.03 -12.97
C GLU A 183 4.39 -9.85 -12.01
N ARG A 184 3.59 -8.80 -12.24
CA ARG A 184 3.47 -7.65 -11.33
C ARG A 184 3.03 -8.10 -9.94
N ALA A 185 2.01 -8.94 -9.82
CA ALA A 185 1.54 -9.48 -8.55
C ALA A 185 2.64 -10.31 -7.85
N THR A 186 3.31 -11.21 -8.57
CA THR A 186 4.37 -12.07 -8.02
C THR A 186 5.59 -11.28 -7.53
N LYS A 187 6.01 -10.25 -8.28
CA LYS A 187 7.12 -9.37 -7.85
C LYS A 187 6.74 -8.58 -6.61
N ALA A 188 5.57 -7.93 -6.65
CA ALA A 188 5.10 -7.07 -5.57
C ALA A 188 4.88 -7.84 -4.26
N ILE A 189 4.34 -9.07 -4.31
CA ILE A 189 4.17 -9.87 -3.08
C ILE A 189 5.50 -10.32 -2.47
N SER A 190 6.51 -10.59 -3.30
CA SER A 190 7.87 -10.91 -2.84
C SER A 190 8.52 -9.70 -2.15
N GLU A 191 8.35 -8.51 -2.73
CA GLU A 191 8.82 -7.26 -2.14
C GLU A 191 8.10 -6.94 -0.83
N ALA A 192 6.77 -7.08 -0.79
CA ALA A 192 5.95 -6.88 0.41
C ALA A 192 6.44 -7.74 1.57
N ARG A 193 6.69 -9.03 1.33
CA ARG A 193 7.21 -9.96 2.36
C ARG A 193 8.55 -9.49 2.92
N LYS A 194 9.50 -9.13 2.05
CA LYS A 194 10.82 -8.63 2.47
C LYS A 194 10.70 -7.33 3.28
N ALA A 195 9.83 -6.42 2.85
CA ALA A 195 9.63 -5.14 3.52
C ALA A 195 8.95 -5.29 4.89
N TRP A 196 8.00 -6.22 5.04
CA TRP A 196 7.40 -6.54 6.35
C TRP A 196 8.35 -7.28 7.28
N GLU A 197 9.21 -8.16 6.76
CA GLU A 197 10.30 -8.77 7.53
C GLU A 197 11.28 -7.71 8.06
N ALA A 198 11.68 -6.76 7.20
CA ALA A 198 12.51 -5.63 7.60
C ALA A 198 11.81 -4.73 8.64
N THR A 199 10.51 -4.47 8.45
CA THR A 199 9.68 -3.72 9.41
C THR A 199 9.68 -4.39 10.78
N LEU A 200 9.46 -5.71 10.82
CA LEU A 200 9.47 -6.49 12.06
C LEU A 200 10.86 -6.49 12.72
N ALA A 201 11.94 -6.65 11.94
CA ALA A 201 13.32 -6.67 12.44
C ALA A 201 13.75 -5.32 13.04
N ASN A 202 13.29 -4.20 12.48
CA ASN A 202 13.56 -2.86 12.99
C ASN A 202 12.83 -2.55 14.31
N GLY A 203 11.76 -3.29 14.62
CA GLY A 203 10.99 -3.15 15.85
C GLY A 203 10.01 -1.98 15.87
N ALA A 204 9.18 -1.94 16.92
CA ALA A 204 8.11 -0.95 17.06
C ALA A 204 8.62 0.47 17.35
N PHE A 205 9.75 0.58 18.07
CA PHE A 205 10.27 1.85 18.59
C PHE A 205 11.67 2.16 18.06
N ILE A 206 11.95 3.45 17.90
CA ILE A 206 13.30 3.93 17.63
C ILE A 206 14.12 3.82 18.90
N ARG A 207 15.29 3.20 18.81
CA ARG A 207 16.24 3.13 19.93
C ARG A 207 16.88 4.49 20.16
N ASP A 208 16.89 4.96 21.41
CA ASP A 208 17.64 6.16 21.78
C ASP A 208 19.14 5.94 21.46
N PRO A 209 19.92 6.99 21.10
CA PRO A 209 21.39 6.92 21.08
C PRO A 209 22.04 6.26 22.31
N GLN A 210 21.40 6.26 23.49
CA GLN A 210 21.86 5.53 24.68
C GLN A 210 21.44 4.05 24.73
N GLY A 211 20.74 3.56 23.72
CA GLY A 211 20.25 2.18 23.61
C GLY A 211 18.99 1.88 24.42
N GLN A 212 18.45 2.86 25.14
CA GLN A 212 17.21 2.70 25.92
C GLN A 212 15.99 2.79 24.99
N THR A 213 15.07 1.84 25.13
CA THR A 213 13.74 1.90 24.53
C THR A 213 12.74 2.22 25.63
N ASN A 214 11.94 3.26 25.46
CA ASN A 214 10.75 3.47 26.29
C ASN A 214 9.73 2.38 25.94
N GLN A 215 9.86 1.21 26.55
CA GLN A 215 9.05 0.03 26.26
C GLN A 215 7.66 0.20 26.88
N THR A 216 6.71 0.65 26.09
CA THR A 216 5.29 0.45 26.38
C THR A 216 4.90 -0.94 25.90
N LEU A 217 5.08 -1.96 26.76
CA LEU A 217 4.95 -3.38 26.41
C LEU A 217 3.66 -3.71 25.64
N ALA A 218 2.50 -3.22 26.10
CA ALA A 218 1.22 -3.48 25.45
C ALA A 218 1.16 -2.99 23.99
N ILE A 219 1.69 -1.80 23.72
CA ILE A 219 1.74 -1.23 22.35
C ILE A 219 2.67 -2.04 21.45
N GLU A 220 3.77 -2.56 22.00
CA GLU A 220 4.70 -3.42 21.27
C GLU A 220 4.06 -4.75 20.88
N GLU A 221 3.32 -5.37 21.80
CA GLU A 221 2.63 -6.63 21.56
C GLU A 221 1.54 -6.49 20.49
N ASP A 222 0.73 -5.44 20.57
CA ASP A 222 -0.31 -5.14 19.59
C ASP A 222 0.29 -4.87 18.20
N TRP A 223 1.32 -4.03 18.13
CA TRP A 223 2.05 -3.78 16.88
C TRP A 223 2.65 -5.05 16.29
N LYS A 224 3.27 -5.89 17.13
CA LYS A 224 3.90 -7.14 16.67
C LYS A 224 2.86 -8.14 16.17
N LYS A 225 1.69 -8.20 16.80
CA LYS A 225 0.56 -9.02 16.36
C LYS A 225 0.05 -8.53 15.01
N ASP A 226 -0.14 -7.23 14.85
CA ASP A 226 -0.58 -6.59 13.60
C ASP A 226 0.36 -6.89 12.43
N VAL A 227 1.67 -6.65 12.60
CA VAL A 227 2.69 -6.94 11.57
C VAL A 227 2.70 -8.43 11.22
N LYS A 228 2.64 -9.32 12.21
CA LYS A 228 2.59 -10.77 11.96
C LYS A 228 1.32 -11.20 11.21
N ASN A 229 0.19 -10.59 11.51
CA ASN A 229 -1.07 -10.81 10.80
C ASN A 229 -0.99 -10.34 9.34
N THR A 230 -0.38 -9.18 9.09
CA THR A 230 -0.06 -8.72 7.74
C THR A 230 0.87 -9.69 7.00
N MET A 231 1.91 -10.21 7.65
CA MET A 231 2.79 -11.21 7.05
C MET A 231 2.05 -12.51 6.70
N ARG A 232 1.12 -12.97 7.55
CA ARG A 232 0.26 -14.12 7.24
C ARG A 232 -0.62 -13.86 6.02
N ALA A 233 -1.21 -12.66 5.91
CA ALA A 233 -1.96 -12.24 4.73
C ALA A 233 -1.06 -12.23 3.47
N CYS A 234 0.19 -11.77 3.57
CA CYS A 234 1.14 -11.83 2.45
C CYS A 234 1.42 -13.27 1.98
N ILE A 235 1.57 -14.20 2.92
CA ILE A 235 1.76 -15.62 2.62
C ILE A 235 0.51 -16.18 1.93
N GLY A 236 -0.68 -15.88 2.47
CA GLY A 236 -1.96 -16.25 1.86
C GLY A 236 -2.09 -15.73 0.43
N ALA A 237 -1.81 -14.45 0.19
CA ALA A 237 -1.84 -13.85 -1.13
C ALA A 237 -0.83 -14.50 -2.10
N SER A 238 0.37 -14.84 -1.63
CA SER A 238 1.37 -15.57 -2.43
C SER A 238 0.83 -16.92 -2.92
N ILE A 239 0.15 -17.67 -2.05
CA ILE A 239 -0.47 -18.95 -2.39
C ILE A 239 -1.59 -18.76 -3.41
N VAL A 240 -2.44 -17.75 -3.22
CA VAL A 240 -3.54 -17.44 -4.13
C VAL A 240 -3.03 -17.06 -5.51
N ILE A 241 -2.00 -16.20 -5.59
CA ILE A 241 -1.34 -15.82 -6.86
C ILE A 241 -0.83 -17.06 -7.60
N GLU A 242 -0.18 -18.00 -6.90
CA GLU A 242 0.29 -19.25 -7.51
C GLU A 242 -0.87 -20.18 -7.95
N THR A 243 -1.99 -20.18 -7.23
CA THR A 243 -3.20 -20.91 -7.65
C THR A 243 -3.80 -20.31 -8.92
N VAL A 244 -3.93 -18.98 -8.99
CA VAL A 244 -4.41 -18.26 -10.19
C VAL A 244 -3.46 -18.52 -11.36
N LYS A 245 -2.15 -18.41 -11.17
CA LYS A 245 -1.13 -18.74 -12.18
C LYS A 245 -1.32 -20.13 -12.78
N LYS A 246 -1.52 -21.15 -11.94
CA LYS A 246 -1.75 -22.53 -12.39
C LYS A 246 -3.06 -22.65 -13.18
N ALA A 247 -4.12 -21.98 -12.72
CA ALA A 247 -5.41 -21.99 -13.39
C ALA A 247 -5.35 -21.31 -14.77
N LEU A 248 -4.61 -20.20 -14.89
CA LEU A 248 -4.37 -19.52 -16.17
C LEU A 248 -3.54 -20.38 -17.12
N ALA A 249 -2.51 -21.07 -16.62
CA ALA A 249 -1.70 -21.98 -17.43
C ALA A 249 -2.48 -23.23 -17.90
N ALA A 250 -3.45 -23.69 -17.11
CA ALA A 250 -4.31 -24.82 -17.46
C ALA A 250 -5.48 -24.46 -18.39
N ARG A 251 -5.62 -23.17 -18.74
CA ARG A 251 -6.70 -22.69 -19.61
C ARG A 251 -6.60 -23.33 -20.99
N ARG A 252 -7.68 -23.95 -21.44
CA ARG A 252 -7.82 -24.41 -22.84
C ARG A 252 -8.05 -23.20 -23.72
N ALA A 253 -7.35 -23.12 -24.85
CA ALA A 253 -7.40 -22.00 -25.79
C ALA A 253 -8.82 -21.68 -26.34
N SER A 254 -9.79 -22.56 -26.15
CA SER A 254 -11.16 -22.42 -26.64
C SER A 254 -12.15 -21.74 -25.68
N THR A 255 -11.76 -21.44 -24.43
CA THR A 255 -12.64 -20.78 -23.45
C THR A 255 -11.89 -19.72 -22.66
N ASN A 256 -12.39 -18.48 -22.66
CA ASN A 256 -11.86 -17.38 -21.83
C ASN A 256 -12.13 -17.57 -20.32
N ALA A 257 -13.00 -18.51 -19.95
CA ALA A 257 -13.37 -18.80 -18.57
C ALA A 257 -12.27 -19.59 -17.85
N VAL A 258 -11.87 -19.11 -16.68
CA VAL A 258 -10.98 -19.82 -15.76
C VAL A 258 -11.85 -20.58 -14.75
N ASN A 259 -11.59 -21.87 -14.56
CA ASN A 259 -12.33 -22.71 -13.60
C ASN A 259 -11.91 -22.42 -12.16
N LEU A 260 -12.21 -21.21 -11.68
CA LEU A 260 -11.97 -20.78 -10.31
C LEU A 260 -13.28 -20.38 -9.64
N GLN A 261 -13.41 -20.81 -8.39
CA GLN A 261 -14.37 -20.28 -7.45
C GLN A 261 -13.64 -19.35 -6.49
N VAL A 262 -14.16 -18.14 -6.33
CA VAL A 262 -13.59 -17.11 -5.45
C VAL A 262 -14.60 -16.77 -4.35
N SER A 263 -14.13 -16.73 -3.11
CA SER A 263 -14.87 -16.14 -1.99
C SER A 263 -14.04 -15.04 -1.33
N ILE A 264 -14.70 -13.95 -0.95
CA ILE A 264 -14.06 -12.85 -0.24
C ILE A 264 -14.39 -13.02 1.25
N PRO A 265 -13.39 -13.23 2.12
CA PRO A 265 -13.66 -13.50 3.53
C PRO A 265 -14.18 -12.24 4.24
N GLU A 266 -15.26 -12.41 4.99
CA GLU A 266 -15.86 -11.35 5.79
C GLU A 266 -14.92 -10.89 6.93
N MET A 267 -15.12 -9.66 7.37
CA MET A 267 -14.46 -9.11 8.55
C MET A 267 -14.73 -9.95 9.80
N GLY A 268 -13.69 -10.18 10.60
CA GLY A 268 -13.76 -11.04 11.79
C GLY A 268 -13.81 -12.54 11.51
N SER A 269 -13.89 -12.97 10.25
CA SER A 269 -13.81 -14.39 9.90
C SER A 269 -12.40 -14.95 10.12
N LYS A 270 -12.30 -16.24 10.51
CA LYS A 270 -11.00 -16.91 10.67
C LYS A 270 -10.19 -17.00 9.37
N ALA A 271 -10.86 -16.87 8.23
CA ALA A 271 -10.26 -16.86 6.91
C ALA A 271 -9.56 -15.54 6.57
N ARG A 272 -9.86 -14.46 7.31
CA ARG A 272 -9.25 -13.14 7.12
C ARG A 272 -8.18 -12.91 8.17
N TRP A 273 -6.92 -12.95 7.75
CA TRP A 273 -5.78 -12.81 8.66
C TRP A 273 -5.55 -11.38 9.13
N HIS A 274 -6.01 -10.38 8.39
CA HIS A 274 -5.81 -8.97 8.68
C HIS A 274 -6.96 -8.11 8.16
N ASP A 275 -7.28 -7.05 8.89
CA ASP A 275 -8.44 -6.21 8.65
C ASP A 275 -8.32 -5.37 7.37
N TRP A 276 -7.13 -4.86 7.06
CA TRP A 276 -6.90 -4.07 5.83
C TRP A 276 -6.57 -4.88 4.57
N TRP A 277 -6.18 -6.14 4.72
CA TRP A 277 -5.64 -6.96 3.62
C TRP A 277 -6.61 -8.09 3.29
N VAL A 278 -7.54 -7.79 2.38
CA VAL A 278 -8.55 -8.72 1.90
C VAL A 278 -7.89 -9.68 0.93
N VAL A 279 -7.49 -10.85 1.44
CA VAL A 279 -6.97 -11.92 0.60
C VAL A 279 -8.14 -12.82 0.19
N PRO A 280 -8.45 -12.94 -1.11
CA PRO A 280 -9.55 -13.80 -1.54
C PRO A 280 -9.19 -15.28 -1.34
N GLN A 281 -10.18 -16.11 -1.04
CA GLN A 281 -10.00 -17.56 -1.10
C GLN A 281 -10.30 -18.03 -2.52
N VAL A 282 -9.40 -18.81 -3.09
CA VAL A 282 -9.49 -19.26 -4.48
C VAL A 282 -9.32 -20.77 -4.52
N SER A 283 -10.30 -21.46 -5.11
CA SER A 283 -10.28 -22.90 -5.31
C SER A 283 -10.67 -23.26 -6.75
N PRO A 284 -10.17 -24.36 -7.32
CA PRO A 284 -10.65 -24.83 -8.61
C PRO A 284 -12.14 -25.18 -8.55
N THR A 285 -12.91 -24.81 -9.56
CA THR A 285 -14.31 -25.23 -9.66
C THR A 285 -14.35 -26.75 -9.84
N PRO A 286 -15.11 -27.51 -9.02
CA PRO A 286 -15.23 -28.95 -9.21
C PRO A 286 -15.77 -29.23 -10.61
N SER A 287 -15.08 -30.09 -11.35
CA SER A 287 -15.47 -30.57 -12.67
C SER A 287 -16.74 -31.41 -12.57
N GLY A 288 -17.91 -30.76 -12.47
CA GLY A 288 -19.19 -31.47 -12.30
C GLY A 288 -20.46 -30.63 -12.34
N SER A 289 -20.42 -29.30 -12.29
CA SER A 289 -21.63 -28.45 -12.39
C SER A 289 -21.71 -27.76 -13.75
N GLN A 290 -22.03 -28.53 -14.79
CA GLN A 290 -22.79 -27.99 -15.91
C GLN A 290 -24.27 -28.04 -15.51
N THR A 291 -24.88 -26.87 -15.31
CA THR A 291 -26.32 -26.66 -15.42
C THR A 291 -26.54 -25.38 -16.19
#